data_AF-T0Z946-F1
#
_entry.id   AF-T0Z946-F1
#
_cell.length_a   1.000
_cell.length_b   1.000
_cell.length_c   1.000
_cell.angle_alpha   90.00
_cell.angle_beta   90.00
_cell.angle_gamma   90.00
#
_symmetry.space_group_name_H-M   'P 1'
#
loop_
_entity.id
_entity.type
_entity.pdbx_description
1 polymer ?
#
loop_
_entity_poly.entity_id
_entity_poly.type
_entity_poly.pdbx_seq_one_letter_code
_entity_poly.pdbx_strand_id
1 'polypeptide(L)'
;ACNLASINLVKFLDGRGTFDLERYRQAVRTMILAMEIIVDASSYPTPTIAQNSHDFRPLGLGFANLGSLVMHYGLAYDSEPGRSLAASLAAFLSAEGYHTSAEIARRMGPFAGFPKNRAPMLRVMGKHAAAADQIAKVDPRITPFAEAA
;
A
#
# COMPACT_ATOMS: atom_id res chain seq x y z
N ALA A 1 13.25 -12.78 3.04
CA ALA A 1 12.97 -12.14 4.34
C ALA A 1 11.72 -11.27 4.22
N CYS A 2 11.22 -10.73 5.34
CA CYS A 2 10.08 -9.79 5.34
C CYS A 2 10.57 -8.38 5.68
N ASN A 3 10.57 -7.47 4.71
CA ASN A 3 10.85 -6.05 4.94
C ASN A 3 9.52 -5.35 5.21
N LEU A 4 9.25 -5.00 6.47
CA LEU A 4 7.93 -4.58 6.91
C LEU A 4 7.92 -3.14 7.43
N ALA A 5 6.86 -2.40 7.10
CA ALA A 5 6.57 -1.10 7.70
C ALA A 5 5.05 -0.86 7.76
N SER A 6 4.63 0.00 8.68
CA SER A 6 3.21 0.36 8.86
C SER A 6 3.04 1.87 8.94
N ILE A 7 2.16 2.42 8.10
CA ILE A 7 1.79 3.83 8.11
C ILE A 7 0.67 4.09 9.13
N ASN A 8 0.86 5.05 10.03
CA ASN A 8 -0.17 5.42 11.02
C ASN A 8 -1.26 6.30 10.40
N LEU A 9 -2.45 5.74 10.18
CA LEU A 9 -3.55 6.41 9.48
C LEU A 9 -4.06 7.69 10.16
N VAL A 10 -4.02 7.78 11.49
CA VAL A 10 -4.52 8.97 12.19
C VAL A 10 -3.62 10.19 12.03
N LYS A 11 -2.39 10.04 11.50
CA LYS A 11 -1.49 11.16 11.19
C LYS A 11 -1.89 11.93 9.93
N PHE A 12 -2.83 11.39 9.16
CA PHE A 12 -3.35 12.00 7.93
C PHE A 12 -4.70 12.67 8.15
N LEU A 13 -5.20 12.75 9.39
CA LEU A 13 -6.35 13.59 9.71
C LEU A 13 -5.89 15.04 9.91
N ASP A 14 -6.55 15.98 9.24
CA ASP A 14 -6.37 17.40 9.51
C ASP A 14 -7.12 17.84 10.78
N GLY A 15 -6.99 19.13 11.16
CA GLY A 15 -7.66 19.68 12.33
C GLY A 15 -9.20 19.71 12.25
N ARG A 16 -9.77 19.38 11.10
CA ARG A 16 -11.22 19.31 10.83
C ARG A 16 -11.70 17.85 10.70
N GLY A 17 -10.80 16.87 10.84
CA GLY A 17 -11.10 15.45 10.69
C GLY A 17 -11.18 14.97 9.24
N THR A 18 -10.67 15.74 8.27
CA THR A 18 -10.59 15.33 6.86
C THR A 18 -9.32 14.52 6.62
N PHE A 19 -9.42 13.43 5.86
CA PHE A 19 -8.26 12.64 5.46
C PHE A 19 -7.45 13.31 4.35
N ASP A 20 -6.19 13.61 4.63
CA ASP A 20 -5.21 14.15 3.68
C ASP A 20 -4.64 13.03 2.81
N LEU A 21 -5.33 12.79 1.69
CA LEU A 21 -4.97 11.76 0.72
C LEU A 21 -3.61 12.03 0.05
N GLU A 22 -3.29 13.28 -0.24
CA GLU A 22 -2.03 13.62 -0.90
C GLU A 22 -0.86 13.34 0.03
N ARG A 23 -0.96 13.73 1.30
CA ARG A 23 0.07 13.39 2.29
C ARG A 23 0.19 11.89 2.49
N TYR A 24 -0.92 11.15 2.45
CA TYR A 24 -0.89 9.69 2.50
C TYR A 24 -0.17 9.10 1.28
N ARG A 25 -0.47 9.58 0.07
CA ARG A 25 0.26 9.23 -1.17
C ARG A 25 1.76 9.43 -1.02
N GLN A 26 2.19 10.61 -0.58
CA GLN A 26 3.61 10.92 -0.39
C GLN A 26 4.27 10.01 0.66
N ALA A 27 3.55 9.66 1.74
CA ALA A 27 4.04 8.72 2.73
C ALA A 27 4.23 7.31 2.15
N VAL A 28 3.28 6.80 1.36
CA VAL A 28 3.41 5.51 0.67
C VAL A 28 4.64 5.50 -0.25
N ARG A 29 4.76 6.53 -1.10
CA ARG A 29 5.89 6.67 -2.04
C ARG A 29 7.23 6.69 -1.32
N THR A 30 7.33 7.52 -0.28
CA THR A 30 8.56 7.65 0.52
C THR A 30 8.92 6.34 1.19
N MET A 31 7.95 5.64 1.78
CA MET A 31 8.18 4.37 2.45
C MET A 31 8.60 3.27 1.47
N ILE A 32 7.96 3.16 0.30
CA ILE A 32 8.36 2.17 -0.72
C ILE A 32 9.79 2.42 -1.19
N LEU A 33 10.16 3.69 -1.46
CA LEU A 33 11.52 4.03 -1.84
C LEU A 33 12.53 3.70 -0.73
N ALA A 34 12.23 4.07 0.52
CA ALA A 34 13.09 3.77 1.65
C ALA A 34 13.26 2.26 1.82
N MET A 35 12.16 1.50 1.73
CA MET A 35 12.14 0.03 1.82
C MET A 35 12.94 -0.63 0.69
N GLU A 36 12.87 -0.11 -0.53
CA GLU A 36 13.68 -0.56 -1.66
C GLU A 36 15.18 -0.34 -1.43
N ILE A 37 15.56 0.77 -0.79
CA ILE A 37 16.97 1.03 -0.47
C ILE A 37 17.47 0.05 0.60
N ILE A 38 16.68 -0.19 1.65
CA ILE A 38 17.14 -1.01 2.78
C ILE A 38 17.08 -2.52 2.50
N VAL A 39 16.24 -3.00 1.58
CA VAL A 39 16.16 -4.44 1.29
C VAL A 39 17.49 -4.98 0.75
N ASP A 40 18.23 -4.17 0.00
CA ASP A 40 19.55 -4.57 -0.52
C ASP A 40 20.66 -4.38 0.54
N ALA A 41 20.54 -3.35 1.37
CA ALA A 41 21.49 -3.05 2.46
C ALA A 41 21.30 -3.91 3.73
N SER A 42 20.29 -4.79 3.76
CA SER A 42 19.95 -5.60 4.93
C SER A 42 20.89 -6.78 5.12
N SER A 43 21.19 -7.12 6.38
CA SER A 43 21.89 -8.37 6.72
C SER A 43 20.88 -9.52 6.85
N TYR A 44 21.15 -10.63 6.16
CA TYR A 44 20.29 -11.80 6.15
C TYR A 44 20.95 -13.00 6.86
N PRO A 45 20.18 -13.80 7.62
CA PRO A 45 20.74 -14.83 8.50
C PRO A 45 21.37 -16.01 7.75
N THR A 46 20.97 -16.25 6.50
CA THR A 46 21.55 -17.31 5.66
C THR A 46 21.76 -16.84 4.22
N PRO A 47 22.75 -17.40 3.49
CA PRO A 47 22.97 -17.06 2.09
C PRO A 47 21.74 -17.28 1.20
N THR A 48 20.98 -18.35 1.46
CA THR A 48 19.75 -18.65 0.70
C THR A 48 18.68 -17.57 0.90
N ILE A 49 18.52 -17.06 2.13
CA ILE A 49 17.57 -15.98 2.42
C ILE A 49 18.04 -14.66 1.79
N ALA A 50 19.35 -14.40 1.81
CA ALA A 50 19.94 -13.24 1.15
C ALA A 50 19.66 -13.26 -0.35
N GLN A 51 20.03 -14.35 -1.02
CA GLN A 51 19.83 -14.52 -2.46
C GLN A 51 18.36 -14.32 -2.85
N ASN A 52 17.44 -14.96 -2.15
CA ASN A 52 16.01 -14.80 -2.43
C ASN A 52 15.52 -13.35 -2.21
N SER A 53 16.11 -12.63 -1.25
CA SER A 53 15.74 -11.24 -0.99
C SER A 53 16.28 -10.29 -2.06
N HIS A 54 17.48 -10.53 -2.60
CA HIS A 54 17.99 -9.80 -3.77
C HIS A 54 17.22 -10.15 -5.06
N ASP A 55 16.85 -11.42 -5.24
CA ASP A 55 16.16 -11.89 -6.44
C ASP A 55 14.75 -11.31 -6.57
N PHE A 56 14.03 -11.18 -5.45
CA PHE A 56 12.61 -10.79 -5.43
C PHE A 56 12.33 -9.43 -4.81
N ARG A 57 13.28 -8.84 -4.06
CA ARG A 57 13.15 -7.56 -3.35
C ARG A 57 11.80 -7.42 -2.61
N PRO A 58 11.41 -8.39 -1.75
CA PRO A 58 10.07 -8.42 -1.18
C PRO A 58 9.86 -7.31 -0.15
N LEU A 59 8.82 -6.49 -0.36
CA LEU A 59 8.41 -5.41 0.53
C LEU A 59 6.99 -5.66 1.05
N GLY A 60 6.75 -5.38 2.33
CA GLY A 60 5.45 -5.46 2.98
C GLY A 60 5.10 -4.15 3.68
N LEU A 61 4.46 -3.25 2.95
CA LEU A 61 3.94 -2.00 3.50
C LEU A 61 2.47 -2.19 3.90
N GLY A 62 2.15 -1.84 5.13
CA GLY A 62 0.79 -1.85 5.67
C GLY A 62 0.42 -0.52 6.30
N PHE A 63 -0.67 -0.53 7.07
CA PHE A 63 -1.09 0.59 7.88
C PHE A 63 -1.54 0.15 9.28
N ALA A 64 -1.54 1.08 10.21
CA ALA A 64 -1.98 0.90 11.58
C ALA A 64 -3.05 1.94 11.96
N ASN A 65 -3.73 1.72 13.08
CA ASN A 65 -4.76 2.61 13.63
C ASN A 65 -6.01 2.80 12.75
N LEU A 66 -6.39 1.76 11.98
CA LEU A 66 -7.66 1.75 11.26
C LEU A 66 -8.86 1.93 12.21
N GLY A 67 -8.86 1.23 13.36
CA GLY A 67 -9.93 1.36 14.35
C GLY A 67 -10.07 2.78 14.89
N SER A 68 -8.95 3.44 15.19
CA SER A 68 -8.97 4.84 15.63
C SER A 68 -9.50 5.78 14.56
N LEU A 69 -9.16 5.55 13.28
CA LEU A 69 -9.68 6.34 12.17
C LEU A 69 -11.19 6.13 11.99
N VAL A 70 -11.66 4.89 12.04
CA VAL A 70 -13.08 4.52 12.00
C VAL A 70 -13.86 5.19 13.13
N MET A 71 -13.31 5.16 14.36
CA MET A 71 -13.89 5.84 15.53
C MET A 71 -13.93 7.36 15.36
N HIS A 72 -12.90 7.96 14.76
CA HIS A 72 -12.85 9.40 14.50
C HIS A 72 -14.00 9.86 13.60
N TYR A 73 -14.37 9.04 12.62
CA TYR A 73 -15.53 9.27 11.75
C TYR A 73 -16.88 8.89 12.39
N GLY A 74 -16.90 8.39 13.62
CA GLY A 74 -18.12 7.94 14.28
C GLY A 74 -18.76 6.71 13.63
N LEU A 75 -17.98 5.89 12.92
CA LEU A 75 -18.47 4.70 12.23
C LEU A 75 -18.34 3.46 13.12
N ALA A 76 -19.27 2.52 13.01
CA ALA A 76 -19.08 1.17 13.54
C ALA A 76 -18.07 0.41 12.66
N TYR A 77 -17.17 -0.36 13.27
CA TYR A 77 -16.08 -1.04 12.56
C TYR A 77 -16.56 -2.05 11.52
N ASP A 78 -17.66 -2.74 11.80
CA ASP A 78 -18.31 -3.71 10.90
C ASP A 78 -19.42 -3.09 10.04
N SER A 79 -19.57 -1.77 10.02
CA SER A 79 -20.54 -1.12 9.14
C SER A 79 -20.06 -1.16 7.69
N GLU A 80 -21.00 -1.05 6.75
CA GLU A 80 -20.67 -0.90 5.33
C GLU A 80 -19.75 0.31 5.08
N PRO A 81 -19.99 1.50 5.68
CA PRO A 81 -19.04 2.61 5.62
C PRO A 81 -17.65 2.31 6.20
N GLY A 82 -17.57 1.62 7.34
CA GLY A 82 -16.30 1.23 7.96
C GLY A 82 -15.48 0.27 7.09
N ARG A 83 -16.13 -0.74 6.51
CA ARG A 83 -15.51 -1.66 5.56
C ARG A 83 -15.08 -0.96 4.27
N SER A 84 -15.90 -0.04 3.77
CA SER A 84 -15.58 0.71 2.54
C SER A 84 -14.37 1.63 2.73
N LEU A 85 -14.28 2.32 3.88
CA LEU A 85 -13.08 3.09 4.24
C LEU A 85 -11.82 2.21 4.27
N ALA A 86 -11.88 1.06 4.96
CA ALA A 86 -10.76 0.13 5.05
C ALA A 86 -10.35 -0.41 3.67
N ALA A 87 -11.32 -0.78 2.83
CA ALA A 87 -11.09 -1.26 1.48
C ALA A 87 -10.44 -0.18 0.61
N SER A 88 -10.91 1.07 0.67
CA SER A 88 -10.36 2.17 -0.11
C SER A 88 -8.91 2.50 0.29
N LEU A 89 -8.62 2.52 1.60
CA LEU A 89 -7.26 2.71 2.11
C LEU A 89 -6.31 1.61 1.64
N ALA A 90 -6.74 0.34 1.70
CA ALA A 90 -5.96 -0.80 1.25
C ALA A 90 -5.76 -0.84 -0.27
N ALA A 91 -6.80 -0.51 -1.04
CA ALA A 91 -6.73 -0.41 -2.49
C ALA A 91 -5.75 0.70 -2.90
N PHE A 92 -5.86 1.88 -2.28
CA PHE A 92 -4.97 3.00 -2.54
C PHE A 92 -3.52 2.69 -2.18
N LEU A 93 -3.27 2.13 -0.99
CA LEU A 93 -1.93 1.70 -0.56
C LEU A 93 -1.29 0.75 -1.57
N SER A 94 -2.08 -0.23 -2.04
CA SER A 94 -1.64 -1.23 -3.01
C SER A 94 -1.33 -0.58 -4.36
N ALA A 95 -2.23 0.26 -4.86
CA ALA A 95 -2.08 0.94 -6.15
C ALA A 95 -0.86 1.86 -6.17
N GLU A 96 -0.72 2.75 -5.17
CA GLU A 96 0.42 3.68 -5.10
C GLU A 96 1.72 2.92 -4.82
N GLY A 97 1.68 1.82 -4.07
CA GLY A 97 2.83 0.96 -3.85
C GLY A 97 3.35 0.31 -5.13
N TYR A 98 2.47 -0.30 -5.93
CA TYR A 98 2.84 -0.85 -7.24
C TYR A 98 3.24 0.23 -8.25
N HIS A 99 2.56 1.37 -8.23
CA HIS A 99 2.91 2.51 -9.08
C HIS A 99 4.34 2.97 -8.80
N THR A 100 4.66 3.27 -7.53
CA THR A 100 6.01 3.66 -7.09
C THR A 100 7.05 2.59 -7.46
N SER A 101 6.74 1.31 -7.24
CA SER A 101 7.62 0.21 -7.63
C SER A 101 7.90 0.17 -9.13
N ALA A 102 6.90 0.43 -9.97
CA ALA A 102 7.08 0.52 -11.42
C ALA A 102 7.95 1.73 -11.82
N GLU A 103 7.83 2.87 -11.12
CA GLU A 103 8.69 4.03 -11.36
C GLU A 103 10.16 3.74 -11.01
N ILE A 104 10.40 3.04 -9.92
CA ILE A 104 11.73 2.56 -9.53
C ILE A 104 12.27 1.60 -10.59
N ALA A 105 11.49 0.62 -11.01
CA ALA A 105 11.89 -0.36 -12.02
C ALA A 105 12.21 0.28 -13.37
N ARG A 106 11.53 1.37 -13.74
CA ARG A 106 11.84 2.14 -14.95
C ARG A 106 13.25 2.75 -14.91
N ARG A 107 13.77 3.08 -13.74
CA ARG A 107 15.12 3.67 -13.57
C ARG A 107 16.21 2.63 -13.27
N MET A 108 15.89 1.63 -12.43
CA MET A 108 16.87 0.67 -11.89
C MET A 108 16.77 -0.73 -12.52
N GLY A 109 15.75 -0.97 -13.35
CA GLY A 109 15.37 -2.29 -13.80
C GLY A 109 14.49 -3.04 -12.79
N PRO A 110 13.64 -3.97 -13.26
CA PRO A 110 12.81 -4.80 -12.38
C PRO A 110 13.65 -5.79 -11.58
N PHE A 111 13.09 -6.36 -10.51
CA PHE A 111 13.75 -7.43 -9.73
C PHE A 111 14.05 -8.64 -10.61
N ALA A 112 15.10 -9.39 -10.28
CA ALA A 112 15.61 -10.48 -11.13
C ALA A 112 14.56 -11.57 -11.39
N GLY A 113 13.70 -11.83 -10.42
CA GLY A 113 12.57 -12.76 -10.53
C GLY A 113 11.41 -12.27 -11.41
N PHE A 114 11.38 -11.02 -11.86
CA PHE A 114 10.23 -10.43 -12.55
C PHE A 114 9.86 -11.15 -13.86
N PRO A 115 10.79 -11.54 -14.76
CA PRO A 115 10.40 -12.26 -15.98
C PRO A 115 9.61 -13.54 -15.71
N LYS A 116 10.00 -14.29 -14.67
CA LYS A 116 9.28 -15.51 -14.23
C LYS A 116 7.94 -15.16 -13.56
N ASN A 117 7.88 -14.05 -12.82
CA ASN A 117 6.72 -13.65 -12.04
C ASN A 117 5.75 -12.69 -12.76
N ARG A 118 6.07 -12.24 -13.97
CA ARG A 118 5.33 -11.17 -14.66
C ARG A 118 3.85 -11.51 -14.84
N ALA A 119 3.55 -12.67 -15.44
CA ALA A 119 2.18 -13.09 -15.69
C ALA A 119 1.34 -13.26 -14.40
N PRO A 120 1.80 -14.01 -13.37
CA PRO A 120 1.05 -14.11 -12.12
C PRO A 120 0.93 -12.77 -11.37
N MET A 121 1.97 -11.94 -11.35
CA MET A 121 1.95 -10.62 -10.71
C MET A 121 0.90 -9.70 -11.34
N LEU A 122 0.90 -9.55 -12.67
CA LEU A 122 -0.07 -8.73 -13.38
C LEU A 122 -1.50 -9.25 -13.20
N ARG A 123 -1.69 -10.58 -13.15
CA ARG A 123 -3.00 -11.17 -12.85
C ARG A 123 -3.50 -10.81 -11.45
N VAL A 124 -2.63 -10.81 -10.44
CA VAL A 124 -2.99 -10.40 -9.07
C VAL A 124 -3.31 -8.90 -9.03
N MET A 125 -2.52 -8.06 -9.69
CA MET A 125 -2.82 -6.63 -9.81
C MET A 125 -4.19 -6.39 -10.46
N GLY A 126 -4.54 -7.13 -11.52
CA GLY A 126 -5.86 -7.08 -12.14
C GLY A 126 -7.00 -7.49 -11.19
N LYS A 127 -6.78 -8.49 -10.31
CA LYS A 127 -7.75 -8.85 -9.27
C LYS A 127 -7.93 -7.74 -8.24
N HIS A 128 -6.86 -7.05 -7.85
CA HIS A 128 -6.94 -5.91 -6.94
C HIS A 128 -7.69 -4.74 -7.56
N ALA A 129 -7.43 -4.43 -8.83
CA ALA A 129 -8.17 -3.41 -9.57
C ALA A 129 -9.68 -3.74 -9.65
N ALA A 130 -10.02 -4.96 -10.07
CA ALA A 130 -11.42 -5.40 -10.14
C ALA A 130 -12.14 -5.41 -8.79
N ALA A 131 -11.42 -5.67 -7.69
CA ALA A 131 -11.96 -5.57 -6.34
C ALA A 131 -12.13 -4.11 -5.88
N ALA A 132 -11.23 -3.22 -6.29
CA ALA A 132 -11.33 -1.78 -6.01
C ALA A 132 -12.57 -1.16 -6.67
N ASP A 133 -12.89 -1.58 -7.90
CA ASP A 133 -14.09 -1.13 -8.62
C ASP A 133 -15.41 -1.50 -7.91
N GLN A 134 -15.38 -2.50 -7.03
CA GLN A 134 -16.54 -2.99 -6.27
C GLN A 134 -16.71 -2.32 -4.91
N ILE A 135 -15.82 -1.39 -4.52
CA ILE A 135 -15.92 -0.71 -3.23
C ILE A 135 -17.16 0.18 -3.22
N ALA A 136 -18.00 0.01 -2.21
CA ALA A 136 -19.23 0.78 -2.07
C ALA A 136 -18.92 2.28 -1.87
N LYS A 137 -19.62 3.11 -2.65
CA LYS A 137 -19.52 4.58 -2.58
C LYS A 137 -20.52 5.08 -1.53
N VAL A 138 -20.05 5.21 -0.30
CA VAL A 138 -20.89 5.48 0.89
C VAL A 138 -20.93 6.96 1.28
N ASP A 139 -19.78 7.65 1.32
CA ASP A 139 -19.67 9.10 1.55
C ASP A 139 -18.32 9.62 1.00
N PRO A 140 -18.30 10.65 0.14
CA PRO A 140 -17.07 11.24 -0.38
C PRO A 140 -16.12 11.79 0.70
N ARG A 141 -16.63 12.20 1.86
CA ARG A 141 -15.83 12.68 3.00
C ARG A 141 -15.08 11.56 3.71
N ILE A 142 -15.58 10.33 3.59
CA ILE A 142 -15.02 9.12 4.21
C ILE A 142 -14.17 8.35 3.18
N THR A 143 -14.58 8.37 1.92
CA THR A 143 -13.92 7.68 0.81
C THR A 143 -13.51 8.68 -0.29
N PRO A 144 -12.54 9.59 -0.01
CA PRO A 144 -12.09 10.58 -0.99
C PRO A 144 -11.37 9.96 -2.21
N PHE A 145 -11.18 8.64 -2.20
CA PHE A 145 -10.47 7.86 -3.21
C PHE A 145 -11.27 7.67 -4.52
N ALA A 146 -12.57 7.99 -4.54
CA ALA A 146 -13.46 7.69 -5.67
C ALA A 146 -13.21 8.52 -6.95
N GLU A 147 -12.45 9.62 -6.86
CA GLU A 147 -12.10 10.48 -8.01
C GLU A 147 -10.60 10.42 -8.37
N ALA A 148 -9.79 9.70 -7.58
CA ALA A 148 -8.33 9.69 -7.69
C ALA A 148 -7.74 8.39 -8.26
N ALA A 149 -8.58 7.49 -8.76
CA ALA A 149 -8.23 6.21 -9.39
C ALA A 149 -8.39 6.26 -10.91
#